data_AF-A0A538D8S1-F1
#
_entry.id   AF-A0A538D8S1-F1
#
_cell.length_a   1.000
_cell.length_b   1.000
_cell.length_c   1.000
_cell.angle_alpha   90.00
_cell.angle_beta   90.00
_cell.angle_gamma   90.00
#
_symmetry.space_group_name_H-M   'P 1'
#
loop_
_entity.id
_entity.type
_entity.pdbx_description
1 polymer ?
#
loop_
_entity_poly.entity_id
_entity_poly.type
_entity_poly.pdbx_seq_one_letter_code
_entity_poly.pdbx_strand_id
1 'polypeptide(L)' 'MMSKPSTADAKRAAAKHRAPGRPEPRRPTLTRAQTKVLVLNANGITGAAAAEASRARARGYRVSRTGNAARTLGQSVVL' A
#
# COMPACT_ATOMS: atom_id res chain seq x y z
N MET A 1 41.83 -0.39 -21.31
CA MET A 1 41.01 0.83 -21.44
C MET A 1 39.55 0.42 -21.62
N MET A 2 38.65 1.08 -20.88
CA MET A 2 37.30 0.66 -20.53
C MET A 2 36.32 0.61 -21.72
N SER A 3 35.69 -0.54 -21.94
CA SER A 3 34.52 -0.69 -22.81
C SER A 3 33.31 -0.02 -22.18
N LYS A 4 32.73 0.96 -22.85
CA LYS A 4 31.48 1.61 -22.43
C LYS A 4 30.31 0.62 -22.63
N PRO A 5 29.37 0.49 -21.68
CA PRO A 5 28.20 -0.36 -21.89
C PRO A 5 27.37 0.18 -23.07
N SER A 6 26.84 -0.74 -23.88
CA SER A 6 26.09 -0.39 -25.08
C SER A 6 24.76 0.26 -24.72
N THR A 7 24.25 1.13 -25.59
CA THR A 7 22.94 1.79 -25.42
C THR A 7 21.77 0.78 -25.31
N ALA A 8 21.99 -0.47 -25.72
CA ALA A 8 21.01 -1.56 -25.57
C ALA A 8 20.90 -2.04 -24.10
N ASP A 9 22.00 -2.01 -23.34
CA ASP A 9 22.02 -2.38 -21.92
C ASP A 9 21.30 -1.34 -21.05
N ALA A 10 21.41 -0.06 -21.42
CA ALA A 10 20.68 1.04 -20.78
C ALA A 10 19.16 0.91 -20.98
N LYS A 11 18.71 0.43 -22.16
CA LYS A 11 17.29 0.24 -22.45
C LYS A 11 16.70 -0.96 -21.69
N ARG A 12 17.52 -1.96 -21.37
CA ARG A 12 17.12 -3.15 -20.60
C ARG A 12 17.04 -2.87 -19.09
N ALA A 13 17.86 -1.94 -18.59
CA ALA A 13 17.82 -1.48 -17.19
C ALA A 13 16.58 -0.62 -16.87
N ALA A 14 16.03 0.10 -17.87
CA ALA A 14 14.84 0.94 -17.70
C ALA A 14 13.50 0.18 -17.73
N ALA A 15 13.52 -1.13 -18.01
CA ALA A 15 12.30 -1.95 -18.17
C ALA A 15 11.81 -2.60 -16.86
N LYS A 16 12.45 -2.34 -15.71
CA LYS A 16 12.07 -2.93 -14.43
C LYS A 16 11.48 -1.86 -13.51
N HIS A 17 10.27 -2.16 -13.01
CA HIS A 17 9.45 -1.37 -12.08
C HIS A 17 8.59 -0.29 -12.73
N ARG A 18 7.77 -0.69 -13.70
CA ARG A 18 6.49 0.00 -13.92
C ARG A 18 5.68 -0.21 -12.63
N ALA A 19 5.55 0.83 -11.82
CA ALA A 19 4.66 0.81 -10.66
C ALA A 19 3.30 0.30 -11.11
N PRO A 20 2.63 -0.59 -10.36
CA PRO A 20 1.29 -1.03 -10.72
C PRO A 20 0.44 0.23 -10.90
N GLY A 21 -0.01 0.45 -12.14
CA GLY A 21 -0.87 1.58 -12.47
C GLY A 21 -2.05 1.56 -11.52
N ARG A 22 -2.49 2.75 -11.07
CA ARG A 22 -3.67 2.88 -10.22
C ARG A 22 -4.78 2.03 -10.84
N PRO A 23 -5.24 0.96 -10.17
CA PRO A 23 -6.29 0.13 -10.75
C PRO A 23 -7.48 1.03 -11.05
N GLU A 24 -8.03 0.89 -12.26
CA GLU A 24 -9.31 1.47 -12.66
C GLU A 24 -10.30 1.27 -11.49
N PRO A 25 -11.04 2.31 -11.05
CA PRO A 25 -11.95 2.17 -9.93
C PRO A 25 -13.02 1.13 -10.26
N ARG A 26 -12.78 -0.11 -9.81
CA ARG A 26 -13.75 -1.19 -9.87
C ARG A 26 -14.94 -0.77 -9.02
N ARG A 27 -16.16 -0.92 -9.57
CA ARG A 27 -17.37 -0.79 -8.76
C ARG A 27 -17.21 -1.73 -7.55
N PRO A 28 -17.32 -1.21 -6.30
CA PRO A 28 -17.17 -2.05 -5.12
C PRO A 28 -18.23 -3.16 -5.16
N THR A 29 -17.80 -4.41 -5.08
CA THR A 29 -18.71 -5.55 -5.00
C THR A 29 -19.22 -5.79 -3.58
N LEU A 30 -18.55 -5.21 -2.56
CA LEU A 30 -18.91 -5.31 -1.16
C LEU A 30 -19.30 -3.94 -0.59
N THR A 31 -20.31 -3.93 0.27
CA THR A 31 -20.60 -2.78 1.12
C THR A 31 -19.51 -2.61 2.18
N ARG A 32 -19.38 -1.41 2.75
CA ARG A 32 -18.38 -1.14 3.80
C ARG A 32 -18.54 -2.07 5.01
N ALA A 33 -19.77 -2.37 5.40
CA ALA A 33 -20.08 -3.26 6.51
C ALA A 33 -19.64 -4.71 6.25
N GLN A 34 -19.62 -5.12 4.97
CA GLN A 34 -19.15 -6.45 4.54
C GLN A 34 -17.62 -6.49 4.36
N THR A 35 -16.98 -5.34 4.14
CA THR A 35 -15.52 -5.23 3.98
C THR A 35 -14.80 -5.34 5.32
N LYS A 36 -13.99 -6.39 5.49
CA LYS A 36 -13.10 -6.58 6.63
C LYS A 36 -11.78 -5.86 6.41
N VAL A 37 -11.39 -4.99 7.35
CA VAL A 37 -10.17 -4.18 7.26
C VAL A 37 -9.16 -4.60 8.33
N LEU A 38 -7.93 -4.87 7.90
CA LEU A 38 -6.76 -4.98 8.78
C LEU A 38 -5.99 -3.66 8.70
N VAL A 39 -5.69 -3.05 9.85
CA VAL A 39 -4.92 -1.78 9.90
C VAL A 39 -3.53 -2.04 10.43
N LEU A 40 -2.51 -1.66 9.67
CA LEU A 40 -1.11 -1.87 10.02
C LEU A 40 -0.38 -0.53 10.19
N ASN A 41 0.31 -0.37 11.31
CA ASN A 41 1.16 0.77 11.59
C ASN A 41 2.51 0.59 10.93
N ALA A 42 2.80 1.40 9.92
CA ALA A 42 4.06 1.39 9.19
C ALA A 42 4.93 2.63 9.45
N ASN A 43 4.57 3.51 10.39
CA ASN A 43 5.37 4.69 10.70
C ASN A 43 6.03 4.64 12.10
N GLY A 44 5.76 3.58 12.88
CA GLY A 44 6.34 3.39 14.21
C GLY A 44 5.73 4.26 15.31
N ILE A 45 4.72 5.08 15.01
CA ILE A 45 4.07 5.94 16.01
C ILE A 45 3.07 5.11 16.81
N THR A 46 3.29 4.99 18.11
CA THR A 46 2.40 4.27 19.04
C THR A 46 0.96 4.78 18.91
N GLY A 47 0.01 3.85 18.76
CA GLY A 47 -1.42 4.18 18.67
C GLY A 47 -1.91 4.60 17.28
N ALA A 48 -1.03 4.82 16.29
CA ALA A 48 -1.45 5.27 14.96
C ALA A 48 -2.44 4.31 14.27
N ALA A 49 -2.18 3.00 14.30
CA ALA A 49 -3.12 2.02 13.75
C ALA A 49 -4.45 1.95 14.50
N ALA A 50 -4.45 2.17 15.82
CA ALA A 50 -5.68 2.20 16.61
C ALA A 50 -6.52 3.43 16.25
N ALA A 51 -5.90 4.60 16.13
CA ALA A 51 -6.56 5.83 15.71
C ALA A 51 -7.19 5.68 14.31
N GLU A 52 -6.46 5.12 13.35
CA GLU A 52 -7.01 4.91 12.00
C GLU A 52 -8.11 3.84 11.99
N ALA A 53 -7.97 2.78 12.80
CA ALA A 53 -9.02 1.78 12.96
C ALA A 53 -10.32 2.38 13.50
N SER A 54 -10.25 3.35 14.43
CA SER A 54 -11.43 4.09 14.89
C SER A 54 -12.07 4.90 13.77
N ARG A 55 -11.28 5.57 12.93
CA ARG A 55 -11.79 6.30 11.75
C ARG A 55 -12.43 5.36 10.72
N ALA A 56 -11.85 4.19 10.49
CA ALA A 56 -12.40 3.19 9.59
C ALA A 56 -13.76 2.67 10.10
N ARG A 57 -13.88 2.38 11.40
CA ARG A 57 -15.15 2.00 12.04
C ARG A 57 -16.21 3.09 11.91
N ALA A 58 -15.85 4.35 12.18
CA ALA A 58 -16.74 5.50 12.04
C ALA A 58 -17.27 5.66 10.59
N ARG A 59 -16.52 5.20 9.59
CA ARG A 59 -16.94 5.18 8.18
C ARG A 59 -17.79 3.97 7.79
N GLY A 60 -18.08 3.07 8.72
CA GLY A 60 -18.90 1.87 8.54
C GLY A 60 -18.13 0.61 8.13
N TYR A 61 -16.79 0.60 8.23
CA TYR A 61 -15.99 -0.60 7.95
C TYR A 61 -15.88 -1.52 9.15
N ARG A 62 -15.82 -2.83 8.89
CA ARG A 62 -15.55 -3.82 9.92
C ARG A 62 -14.04 -4.00 10.09
N VAL A 63 -13.45 -3.41 11.12
CA VAL A 63 -12.02 -3.64 11.42
C VAL A 63 -11.84 -4.98 12.12
N SER A 64 -11.07 -5.88 11.50
CA SER A 64 -10.79 -7.23 12.01
C SER A 64 -9.64 -7.25 13.02
N ARG A 65 -8.59 -6.45 12.77
CA ARG A 65 -7.39 -6.41 13.62
C ARG A 65 -6.58 -5.12 13.38
N THR A 66 -5.78 -4.75 14.36
CA THR A 66 -4.73 -3.74 14.27
C THR A 66 -3.36 -4.37 14.58
N GLY A 67 -2.28 -3.81 14.04
CA GLY A 67 -0.92 -4.28 14.34
C GLY A 67 0.17 -3.40 13.74
N ASN A 68 1.42 -3.84 13.83
CA ASN A 68 2.54 -3.18 13.16
C ASN A 68 2.81 -3.84 11.80
N ALA A 69 3.18 -3.04 10.81
CA ALA A 69 3.59 -3.53 9.51
C ALA A 69 5.02 -4.10 9.59
N ALA A 70 5.36 -5.04 8.70
CA ALA A 70 6.71 -5.60 8.61
C ALA A 70 7.73 -4.62 8.00
N ARG A 71 7.27 -3.57 7.32
CA ARG A 71 8.11 -2.56 6.67
C ARG A 71 7.57 -1.17 6.95
N THR A 72 8.47 -0.21 7.08
CA THR A 72 8.11 1.20 7.22
C THR A 72 7.65 1.76 5.87
N LEU A 73 6.56 2.51 5.87
CA LEU A 73 6.02 3.19 4.69
C LEU A 73 5.87 4.68 5.01
N GLY A 74 6.19 5.55 4.03
CA GLY A 74 6.05 7.00 4.19
C GLY A 74 4.61 7.51 4.07
N GLN A 75 3.66 6.65 3.71
CA GLN A 75 2.24 6.98 3.53
C GLN A 75 1.34 5.78 3.83
N SER A 76 0.09 6.05 4.20
CA SER A 76 -0.94 5.01 4.32
C SER A 76 -1.32 4.50 2.93
N VAL A 77 -1.29 3.18 2.74
CA VAL A 77 -1.69 2.52 1.49
C VAL A 77 -2.88 1.61 1.77
N VAL A 78 -3.88 1.67 0.89
CA VAL A 78 -5.05 0.76 0.90
C VAL A 78 -4.90 -0.17 -0.30
N LEU A 79 -5.00 -1.48 -0.05
CA LEU A 79 -4.89 -2.54 -1.04
C LEU A 79 -6.25 -3.23 -1.24
#